data_AF-A0A811MJS3-F1
#
_entry.id   AF-A0A811MJS3-F1
#
_cell.length_a   1.000
_cell.length_b   1.000
_cell.length_c   1.000
_cell.angle_alpha   90.00
_cell.angle_beta   90.00
_cell.angle_gamma   90.00
#
_symmetry.space_group_name_H-M   'P 1'
#
loop_
_entity.id
_entity.type
_entity.pdbx_description
1 polymer ?
#
loop_
_entity_poly.entity_id
_entity_poly.type
_entity_poly.pdbx_seq_one_letter_code
_entity_poly.pdbx_strand_id
1 'polypeptide(L)'
;MSSEEGDRRARQQRLLPVPIIPVVLFLVAPFALFMFTSPDLQWQLPRIRIEYDEPSSAPTDERTSSTPPKSPVLPGARSDDEEQRLPPPRQLTDPPYTLGAAVSDYDASRARWLHDNPRFPAFVAPGRPRVLVVTGSSPRRCGNADGDHVLLRAFKNKVDYCRVHGFDVFYSNAVLDAEMSGFWTKLPILRALMLAHPETELLWWVDSDVVFTDMLFEPPWGNYAGHNLVVPGWDDKVYAAKSWLGINAGSFIIRNCQWSLDLLDAWARMGPRGPVRYEYGKVLGKALSDRPSYEADDQSALVYLLVTQRARWGDKTFLESSYSLHGFWLGIVDRYEEMRRDAATPGVGGERWPLVTHFVGCKPCGGQYASYEASRCRSGMERALNFADDQILRLYGFEHESLNTTSVRRVRNDTGGPLDADDVEIGRLLHPTFRAARPW
;
A
#
# COMPACT_ATOMS: atom_id res chain seq x y z
N MET A 1 -54.27 27.92 59.77
CA MET A 1 -55.67 27.57 60.07
C MET A 1 -56.22 26.93 58.81
N SER A 2 -56.23 25.59 58.74
CA SER A 2 -57.39 24.72 59.05
C SER A 2 -58.51 24.91 58.00
N SER A 3 -59.05 23.92 57.30
CA SER A 3 -58.96 22.46 57.32
C SER A 3 -59.57 21.93 56.01
N GLU A 4 -59.36 20.64 55.74
CA GLU A 4 -60.20 19.74 54.91
C GLU A 4 -61.71 19.95 55.19
N GLU A 5 -62.68 19.57 54.33
CA GLU A 5 -62.83 18.27 53.68
C GLU A 5 -64.03 18.25 52.70
N GLY A 6 -63.89 17.45 51.63
CA GLY A 6 -64.94 16.65 50.95
C GLY A 6 -66.09 17.33 50.20
N ASP A 7 -66.68 16.82 49.13
CA ASP A 7 -66.53 15.60 48.32
C ASP A 7 -67.51 15.77 47.14
N ARG A 8 -67.14 15.38 45.91
CA ARG A 8 -68.02 14.71 44.93
C ARG A 8 -67.30 14.39 43.63
N ARG A 9 -67.04 13.09 43.48
CA ARG A 9 -66.47 12.38 42.34
C ARG A 9 -67.26 12.56 41.02
N ALA A 10 -66.53 12.75 39.93
CA ALA A 10 -66.81 12.11 38.65
C ALA A 10 -65.50 11.53 38.09
N ARG A 11 -65.40 10.19 38.08
CA ARG A 11 -64.29 9.41 37.54
C ARG A 11 -64.23 9.59 36.02
N GLN A 12 -63.10 10.03 35.47
CA GLN A 12 -62.76 9.81 34.07
C GLN A 12 -61.60 8.80 34.01
N GLN A 13 -61.95 7.58 33.60
CA GLN A 13 -61.05 6.44 33.51
C GLN A 13 -60.05 6.62 32.37
N ARG A 14 -58.78 6.32 32.65
CA ARG A 14 -57.73 6.07 31.66
C ARG A 14 -58.13 4.88 30.78
N LEU A 15 -58.15 5.07 29.47
CA LEU A 15 -58.29 3.99 28.49
C LEU A 15 -56.88 3.52 28.07
N LEU A 16 -56.57 2.27 28.44
CA LEU A 16 -55.50 1.44 27.89
C LEU A 16 -55.95 0.79 26.56
N PRO A 17 -55.01 0.28 25.73
CA PRO A 17 -55.21 -0.03 24.30
C PRO A 17 -55.79 -1.42 24.05
N VAL A 18 -56.05 -1.74 22.76
CA VAL A 18 -56.14 -3.08 22.07
C VAL A 18 -57.49 -3.27 21.32
N PRO A 19 -57.56 -3.93 20.12
CA PRO A 19 -56.58 -4.88 19.53
C PRO A 19 -56.14 -4.65 18.08
N ILE A 20 -54.83 -4.84 17.85
CA ILE A 20 -54.20 -5.07 16.51
C ILE A 20 -54.20 -6.58 16.15
N ILE A 21 -54.81 -7.44 16.97
CA ILE A 21 -54.76 -8.90 16.81
C ILE A 21 -55.61 -9.45 15.63
N PRO A 22 -56.80 -8.91 15.25
CA PRO A 22 -57.57 -9.54 14.17
C PRO A 22 -57.05 -9.24 12.75
N VAL A 23 -56.28 -8.16 12.56
CA VAL A 23 -55.78 -7.75 11.22
C VAL A 23 -54.57 -8.58 10.78
N VAL A 24 -53.70 -8.97 11.72
CA VAL A 24 -52.50 -9.77 11.42
C VAL A 24 -52.86 -11.23 11.11
N LEU A 25 -53.89 -11.80 11.74
CA LEU A 25 -54.29 -13.20 11.56
C LEU A 25 -55.10 -13.46 10.27
N PHE A 26 -55.89 -12.50 9.79
CA PHE A 26 -56.80 -12.74 8.66
C PHE A 26 -56.32 -12.24 7.29
N LEU A 27 -55.30 -11.38 7.22
CA LEU A 27 -54.80 -10.84 5.94
C LEU A 27 -53.36 -11.25 5.61
N VAL A 28 -52.48 -11.42 6.60
CA VAL A 28 -51.05 -11.67 6.34
C VAL A 28 -50.74 -13.16 6.23
N ALA A 29 -51.38 -14.01 7.03
CA ALA A 29 -51.14 -15.46 7.03
C ALA A 29 -51.55 -16.17 5.71
N PRO A 30 -52.68 -15.84 5.05
CA PRO A 30 -53.03 -16.45 3.77
C PRO A 30 -52.11 -16.01 2.62
N PHE A 31 -51.63 -14.77 2.65
CA PHE A 31 -50.78 -14.20 1.62
C PHE A 31 -49.35 -14.76 1.67
N ALA A 32 -48.81 -14.97 2.88
CA ALA A 32 -47.53 -15.64 3.06
C ALA A 32 -47.59 -17.12 2.63
N LEU A 33 -48.68 -17.84 2.94
CA LEU A 33 -48.83 -19.24 2.55
C LEU A 33 -48.97 -19.41 1.02
N PHE A 34 -49.63 -18.46 0.33
CA PHE A 34 -49.75 -18.46 -1.14
C PHE A 34 -48.41 -18.21 -1.85
N MET A 35 -47.55 -17.35 -1.28
CA MET A 35 -46.21 -17.06 -1.80
C MET A 35 -45.21 -18.23 -1.61
N PHE A 36 -45.41 -19.09 -0.61
CA PHE A 36 -44.51 -20.23 -0.32
C PHE A 36 -44.97 -21.58 -0.88
N THR A 37 -46.18 -21.70 -1.46
CA THR A 37 -46.73 -22.98 -1.95
C THR A 37 -47.06 -23.02 -3.44
N SER A 38 -46.88 -21.91 -4.17
CA SER A 38 -47.11 -21.85 -5.61
C SER A 38 -45.79 -22.01 -6.38
N PRO A 39 -45.57 -23.09 -7.15
CA PRO A 39 -44.31 -23.31 -7.87
C PRO A 39 -44.08 -22.37 -9.06
N ASP A 40 -45.10 -21.61 -9.48
CA ASP A 40 -45.12 -20.95 -10.81
C ASP A 40 -45.01 -19.42 -10.79
N LEU A 41 -44.64 -18.79 -9.67
CA LEU A 41 -44.39 -17.33 -9.63
C LEU A 41 -42.91 -17.00 -9.43
N GLN A 42 -42.07 -17.50 -10.34
CA GLN A 42 -40.73 -16.98 -10.53
C GLN A 42 -40.82 -15.60 -11.18
N TRP A 43 -40.51 -14.57 -10.39
CA TRP A 43 -40.27 -13.22 -10.88
C TRP A 43 -39.14 -13.25 -11.93
N GLN A 44 -39.52 -13.22 -13.20
CA GLN A 44 -38.61 -13.01 -14.32
C GLN A 44 -38.11 -11.57 -14.27
N LEU A 45 -36.94 -11.36 -13.67
CA LEU A 45 -36.12 -10.19 -13.97
C LEU A 45 -35.48 -10.41 -15.36
N PRO A 46 -35.51 -9.42 -16.27
CA PRO A 46 -34.89 -9.57 -17.58
C PRO A 46 -33.37 -9.66 -17.41
N ARG A 47 -32.82 -10.87 -17.58
CA ARG A 47 -31.38 -11.09 -17.74
C ARG A 47 -30.98 -10.62 -19.13
N ILE A 48 -30.20 -9.55 -19.21
CA ILE A 48 -29.47 -9.17 -20.42
C ILE A 48 -28.51 -10.34 -20.73
N ARG A 49 -28.75 -11.02 -21.85
CA ARG A 49 -27.91 -12.09 -22.37
C ARG A 49 -26.90 -11.45 -23.32
N ILE A 50 -25.63 -11.45 -22.96
CA ILE A 50 -24.54 -11.18 -23.91
C ILE A 50 -24.15 -12.54 -24.48
N GLU A 51 -24.56 -12.80 -25.72
CA GLU A 51 -24.13 -13.97 -26.50
C GLU A 51 -22.75 -13.69 -27.09
N TYR A 52 -21.78 -14.53 -26.76
CA TYR A 52 -20.57 -14.70 -27.56
C TYR A 52 -20.81 -15.94 -28.43
N ASP A 53 -20.69 -15.77 -29.74
CA ASP A 53 -20.68 -16.89 -30.69
C ASP A 53 -19.51 -17.83 -30.38
N GLU A 54 -19.80 -19.12 -30.19
CA GLU A 54 -18.78 -20.18 -30.27
C GLU A 54 -19.12 -21.18 -31.40
N PRO A 55 -18.10 -21.76 -32.05
CA PRO A 55 -18.29 -22.56 -33.25
C PRO A 55 -18.62 -24.04 -32.97
N SER A 56 -19.67 -24.51 -33.63
CA SER A 56 -19.87 -25.83 -34.30
C SER A 56 -19.36 -27.15 -33.66
N SER A 57 -20.33 -28.08 -33.51
CA SER A 57 -20.26 -29.58 -33.55
C SER A 57 -19.87 -30.33 -32.25
N ALA A 58 -20.42 -31.49 -31.84
CA ALA A 58 -21.58 -32.35 -32.20
C ALA A 58 -21.88 -33.31 -30.98
N PRO A 59 -22.67 -34.40 -31.10
CA PRO A 59 -23.86 -34.70 -30.28
C PRO A 59 -23.64 -35.39 -28.91
N THR A 60 -24.63 -35.18 -28.05
CA THR A 60 -24.92 -35.71 -26.71
C THR A 60 -25.05 -37.23 -26.63
N ASP A 61 -24.36 -37.83 -25.63
CA ASP A 61 -24.72 -39.11 -25.02
C ASP A 61 -25.02 -38.94 -23.52
N GLU A 62 -25.92 -39.79 -23.02
CA GLU A 62 -26.72 -39.70 -21.80
C GLU A 62 -25.95 -39.51 -20.48
N ARG A 63 -26.51 -38.65 -19.63
CA ARG A 63 -26.05 -38.31 -18.29
C ARG A 63 -26.57 -39.32 -17.26
N THR A 64 -25.70 -40.23 -16.81
CA THR A 64 -25.89 -40.90 -15.50
C THR A 64 -25.18 -40.10 -14.40
N SER A 65 -25.84 -39.99 -13.25
CA SER A 65 -25.42 -39.13 -12.15
C SER A 65 -24.21 -39.72 -11.42
N SER A 66 -23.11 -38.96 -11.35
CA SER A 66 -22.08 -39.19 -10.33
C SER A 66 -21.52 -37.85 -9.85
N THR A 67 -21.50 -37.70 -8.53
CA THR A 67 -20.92 -36.63 -7.72
C THR A 67 -19.59 -36.13 -8.30
N PRO A 68 -19.28 -34.80 -8.28
CA PRO A 68 -18.01 -34.32 -8.78
C PRO A 68 -16.86 -34.90 -7.94
N PRO A 69 -15.73 -35.30 -8.55
CA PRO A 69 -14.57 -35.69 -7.76
C PRO A 69 -14.10 -34.48 -6.96
N LYS A 70 -13.86 -34.68 -5.66
CA LYS A 70 -13.19 -33.71 -4.81
C LYS A 70 -11.85 -33.36 -5.47
N SER A 71 -11.62 -32.08 -5.75
CA SER A 71 -10.31 -31.59 -6.18
C SER A 71 -9.25 -32.12 -5.21
N PRO A 72 -8.10 -32.62 -5.70
CA PRO A 72 -7.04 -33.01 -4.80
C PRO A 72 -6.57 -31.76 -4.06
N VAL A 73 -6.76 -31.76 -2.75
CA VAL A 73 -6.06 -30.85 -1.85
C VAL A 73 -4.59 -31.18 -2.02
N LEU A 74 -3.88 -30.38 -2.82
CA LEU A 74 -2.42 -30.37 -2.79
C LEU A 74 -2.01 -30.12 -1.34
N PRO A 75 -1.27 -31.03 -0.68
CA PRO A 75 -0.72 -30.72 0.62
C PRO A 75 0.13 -29.47 0.44
N GLY A 76 -0.23 -28.40 1.15
CA GLY A 76 0.61 -27.21 1.22
C GLY A 76 2.00 -27.65 1.62
N ALA A 77 3.00 -27.27 0.81
CA ALA A 77 4.39 -27.46 1.18
C ALA A 77 4.57 -26.96 2.61
N ARG A 78 4.96 -27.85 3.52
CA ARG A 78 5.28 -27.45 4.89
C ARG A 78 6.43 -26.46 4.80
N SER A 79 6.42 -25.42 5.65
CA SER A 79 7.51 -24.43 5.77
C SER A 79 8.90 -25.07 5.85
N ASP A 80 8.94 -26.26 6.45
CA ASP A 80 10.15 -26.99 6.79
C ASP A 80 10.84 -27.62 5.56
N ASP A 81 10.08 -27.97 4.50
CA ASP A 81 10.63 -28.60 3.29
C ASP A 81 11.41 -27.60 2.40
N GLU A 82 11.13 -26.29 2.52
CA GLU A 82 11.84 -25.23 1.80
C GLU A 82 12.97 -24.60 2.61
N GLU A 83 12.88 -24.58 3.95
CA GLU A 83 14.01 -24.17 4.79
C GLU A 83 15.22 -25.12 4.60
N GLN A 84 14.95 -26.38 4.27
CA GLN A 84 15.92 -27.38 3.83
C GLN A 84 16.60 -27.09 2.46
N ARG A 85 16.04 -26.19 1.63
CA ARG A 85 16.58 -25.85 0.29
C ARG A 85 17.36 -24.54 0.25
N LEU A 86 17.34 -23.75 1.31
CA LEU A 86 18.11 -22.51 1.36
C LEU A 86 19.59 -22.81 1.59
N PRO A 87 20.53 -22.06 0.98
CA PRO A 87 21.95 -22.21 1.25
C PRO A 87 22.23 -22.00 2.74
N PRO A 88 23.23 -22.67 3.35
CA PRO A 88 23.49 -22.56 4.78
C PRO A 88 23.64 -21.09 5.21
N PRO A 89 23.17 -20.70 6.42
CA PRO A 89 23.30 -19.33 6.89
C PRO A 89 24.76 -18.89 6.97
N ARG A 90 25.02 -17.61 6.67
CA ARG A 90 26.39 -17.06 6.64
C ARG A 90 27.02 -17.06 8.03
N GLN A 91 28.22 -17.61 8.13
CA GLN A 91 29.03 -17.66 9.34
C GLN A 91 29.91 -16.40 9.46
N LEU A 92 30.34 -16.10 10.67
CA LEU A 92 31.23 -14.95 10.94
C LEU A 92 32.63 -15.11 10.35
N THR A 93 33.03 -16.36 10.05
CA THR A 93 34.31 -16.71 9.43
C THR A 93 34.28 -16.60 7.90
N ASP A 94 33.10 -16.46 7.30
CA ASP A 94 32.97 -16.35 5.86
C ASP A 94 33.45 -14.97 5.38
N PRO A 95 33.88 -14.83 4.12
CA PRO A 95 34.17 -13.53 3.53
C PRO A 95 32.97 -12.57 3.65
N PRO A 96 33.18 -11.24 3.71
CA PRO A 96 32.08 -10.28 3.72
C PRO A 96 31.16 -10.46 2.51
N TYR A 97 29.86 -10.38 2.75
CA TYR A 97 28.85 -10.45 1.69
C TYR A 97 28.97 -9.27 0.70
N THR A 98 28.63 -9.52 -0.57
CA THR A 98 28.59 -8.52 -1.65
C THR A 98 27.31 -8.68 -2.47
N LEU A 99 26.66 -7.58 -2.86
CA LEU A 99 25.46 -7.61 -3.72
C LEU A 99 25.76 -8.00 -5.19
N GLY A 100 27.03 -8.13 -5.54
CA GLY A 100 27.51 -8.48 -6.87
C GLY A 100 28.94 -7.99 -7.08
N ALA A 101 29.45 -8.11 -8.31
CA ALA A 101 30.75 -7.55 -8.66
C ALA A 101 30.76 -6.03 -8.40
N ALA A 102 31.88 -5.54 -7.88
CA ALA A 102 32.09 -4.11 -7.69
C ALA A 102 31.95 -3.38 -9.03
N VAL A 103 31.13 -2.34 -9.06
CA VAL A 103 30.95 -1.48 -10.22
C VAL A 103 31.71 -0.19 -9.95
N SER A 104 32.68 0.13 -10.78
CA SER A 104 33.37 1.42 -10.78
C SER A 104 32.98 2.22 -12.03
N ASP A 105 33.13 3.54 -11.99
CA ASP A 105 32.85 4.45 -13.11
C ASP A 105 31.41 4.35 -13.65
N TYR A 106 30.46 4.01 -12.77
CA TYR A 106 29.06 3.87 -13.15
C TYR A 106 28.47 5.17 -13.67
N ASP A 107 28.76 6.31 -13.04
CA ASP A 107 28.25 7.62 -13.49
C ASP A 107 28.71 7.97 -14.90
N ALA A 108 29.99 7.73 -15.22
CA ALA A 108 30.53 7.95 -16.57
C ALA A 108 29.92 6.99 -17.59
N SER A 109 29.67 5.74 -17.20
CA SER A 109 29.03 4.73 -18.05
C SER A 109 27.56 5.06 -18.31
N ARG A 110 26.82 5.47 -17.27
CA ARG A 110 25.43 5.92 -17.36
C ARG A 110 25.31 7.20 -18.20
N ALA A 111 26.20 8.17 -18.03
CA ALA A 111 26.23 9.38 -18.85
C ALA A 111 26.44 9.09 -20.34
N ARG A 112 27.37 8.17 -20.68
CA ARG A 112 27.57 7.70 -22.06
C ARG A 112 26.33 7.02 -22.61
N TRP A 113 25.73 6.11 -21.84
CA TRP A 113 24.51 5.43 -22.26
C TRP A 113 23.37 6.42 -22.53
N LEU A 114 23.16 7.43 -21.67
CA LEU A 114 22.13 8.45 -21.87
C LEU A 114 22.39 9.32 -23.11
N HIS A 115 23.66 9.63 -23.39
CA HIS A 115 24.06 10.34 -24.60
C HIS A 115 23.72 9.54 -25.87
N ASP A 116 24.04 8.24 -25.87
CA ASP A 116 23.82 7.34 -27.00
C ASP A 116 22.34 6.94 -27.17
N ASN A 117 21.51 7.14 -26.12
CA ASN A 117 20.10 6.74 -26.08
C ASN A 117 19.15 7.92 -25.78
N PRO A 118 19.10 8.97 -26.62
CA PRO A 118 18.33 10.19 -26.35
C PRO A 118 16.80 9.98 -26.27
N ARG A 119 16.29 8.83 -26.75
CA ARG A 119 14.87 8.44 -26.63
C ARG A 119 14.47 8.04 -25.20
N PHE A 120 15.45 7.80 -24.32
CA PHE A 120 15.24 7.40 -22.93
C PHE A 120 15.87 8.43 -21.98
N PRO A 121 15.33 9.65 -21.89
CA PRO A 121 15.91 10.69 -21.04
C PRO A 121 15.69 10.38 -19.55
N ALA A 122 16.70 10.74 -18.75
CA ALA A 122 16.65 10.70 -17.29
C ALA A 122 15.68 11.73 -16.68
N PHE A 123 15.31 12.76 -17.43
CA PHE A 123 14.33 13.77 -17.04
C PHE A 123 13.24 13.87 -18.09
N VAL A 124 11.98 13.69 -17.67
CA VAL A 124 10.82 13.70 -18.57
C VAL A 124 10.33 15.12 -18.88
N ALA A 125 10.68 16.09 -18.03
CA ALA A 125 10.45 17.52 -18.22
C ALA A 125 11.53 18.32 -17.45
N PRO A 126 11.69 19.63 -17.70
CA PRO A 126 12.63 20.45 -16.95
C PRO A 126 12.43 20.31 -15.43
N GLY A 127 13.47 19.87 -14.72
CA GLY A 127 13.43 19.65 -13.27
C GLY A 127 12.62 18.43 -12.81
N ARG A 128 12.05 17.63 -13.73
CA ARG A 128 11.20 16.47 -13.41
C ARG A 128 11.91 15.16 -13.78
N PRO A 129 12.45 14.41 -12.80
CA PRO A 129 13.17 13.17 -13.04
C PRO A 129 12.24 12.07 -13.54
N ARG A 130 12.80 11.08 -14.25
CA ARG A 130 12.16 9.79 -14.47
C ARG A 130 12.25 8.99 -13.17
N VAL A 131 11.09 8.57 -12.66
CA VAL A 131 10.96 7.87 -11.39
C VAL A 131 10.44 6.45 -11.61
N LEU A 132 11.13 5.48 -11.03
CA LEU A 132 10.67 4.09 -10.93
C LEU A 132 10.25 3.80 -9.49
N VAL A 133 8.95 3.64 -9.26
CA VAL A 133 8.42 3.20 -7.96
C VAL A 133 8.58 1.68 -7.85
N VAL A 134 9.31 1.24 -6.84
CA VAL A 134 9.64 -0.17 -6.61
C VAL A 134 8.94 -0.64 -5.35
N THR A 135 8.19 -1.73 -5.47
CA THR A 135 7.55 -2.40 -4.32
C THR A 135 7.67 -3.91 -4.49
N GLY A 136 7.26 -4.67 -3.48
CA GLY A 136 7.22 -6.11 -3.59
C GLY A 136 6.67 -6.81 -2.37
N SER A 137 6.37 -8.08 -2.54
CA SER A 137 5.95 -8.98 -1.47
C SER A 137 6.63 -10.34 -1.62
N SER A 138 6.45 -11.19 -0.61
CA SER A 138 6.86 -12.59 -0.71
C SER A 138 6.22 -13.26 -1.94
N PRO A 139 6.93 -14.17 -2.65
CA PRO A 139 6.33 -15.06 -3.64
C PRO A 139 5.32 -16.04 -3.02
N ARG A 140 5.45 -16.30 -1.71
CA ARG A 140 4.59 -17.24 -1.01
C ARG A 140 3.24 -16.60 -0.72
N ARG A 141 2.18 -17.40 -0.85
CA ARG A 141 0.86 -17.04 -0.36
C ARG A 141 0.92 -16.62 1.09
N CYS A 142 0.12 -15.63 1.43
CA CYS A 142 0.03 -15.16 2.80
C CYS A 142 -0.56 -16.25 3.70
N GLY A 143 -0.21 -16.25 4.98
CA GLY A 143 -0.71 -17.26 5.92
C GLY A 143 -2.23 -17.22 6.11
N ASN A 144 -2.87 -16.11 5.70
CA ASN A 144 -4.31 -15.93 5.63
C ASN A 144 -4.70 -15.37 4.25
N ALA A 145 -5.87 -15.76 3.74
CA ALA A 145 -6.33 -15.37 2.40
C ALA A 145 -6.58 -13.85 2.26
N ASP A 146 -6.91 -13.19 3.37
CA ASP A 146 -7.18 -11.75 3.38
C ASP A 146 -5.90 -10.93 3.15
N GLY A 147 -4.73 -11.45 3.54
CA GLY A 147 -3.45 -10.80 3.37
C GLY A 147 -3.10 -10.59 1.90
N ASP A 148 -3.28 -11.62 1.08
CA ASP A 148 -3.08 -11.53 -0.38
C ASP A 148 -4.05 -10.52 -1.01
N HIS A 149 -5.30 -10.46 -0.53
CA HIS A 149 -6.27 -9.47 -1.00
C HIS A 149 -5.86 -8.03 -0.66
N VAL A 150 -5.38 -7.79 0.56
CA VAL A 150 -4.88 -6.48 0.97
C VAL A 150 -3.63 -6.08 0.16
N LEU A 151 -2.72 -7.01 -0.10
CA LEU A 151 -1.55 -6.76 -0.96
C LEU A 151 -1.94 -6.37 -2.39
N LEU A 152 -2.94 -7.05 -2.97
CA LEU A 152 -3.48 -6.70 -4.29
C LEU A 152 -4.04 -5.29 -4.30
N ARG A 153 -4.85 -4.93 -3.29
CA ARG A 153 -5.41 -3.57 -3.18
C ARG A 153 -4.34 -2.51 -2.97
N ALA A 154 -3.32 -2.80 -2.15
CA ALA A 154 -2.18 -1.93 -1.95
C ALA A 154 -1.33 -1.76 -3.23
N PHE A 155 -1.22 -2.79 -4.06
CA PHE A 155 -0.58 -2.65 -5.37
C PHE A 155 -1.42 -1.80 -6.33
N LYS A 156 -2.74 -2.03 -6.42
CA LYS A 156 -3.64 -1.17 -7.20
C LYS A 156 -3.47 0.30 -6.82
N ASN A 157 -3.44 0.62 -5.53
CA ASN A 157 -3.21 1.97 -5.03
C ASN A 157 -1.93 2.60 -5.60
N LYS A 158 -0.81 1.87 -5.59
CA LYS A 158 0.47 2.32 -6.17
C LYS A 158 0.37 2.48 -7.69
N VAL A 159 -0.31 1.57 -8.39
CA VAL A 159 -0.56 1.67 -9.83
C VAL A 159 -1.38 2.93 -10.15
N ASP A 160 -2.41 3.23 -9.37
CA ASP A 160 -3.23 4.44 -9.57
C ASP A 160 -2.40 5.71 -9.36
N TYR A 161 -1.61 5.79 -8.28
CA TYR A 161 -0.71 6.93 -8.03
C TYR A 161 0.33 7.08 -9.15
N CYS A 162 1.02 6.01 -9.55
CA CYS A 162 2.00 6.06 -10.64
C CYS A 162 1.34 6.42 -11.97
N ARG A 163 0.12 5.94 -12.23
CA ARG A 163 -0.67 6.32 -13.41
C ARG A 163 -1.09 7.79 -13.34
N VAL A 164 -1.40 8.36 -12.19
CA VAL A 164 -1.67 9.80 -12.10
C VAL A 164 -0.40 10.58 -12.43
N HIS A 165 0.72 10.21 -11.80
CA HIS A 165 1.96 10.99 -11.83
C HIS A 165 2.88 10.67 -13.00
N GLY A 166 2.58 9.68 -13.84
CA GLY A 166 3.48 9.28 -14.93
C GLY A 166 4.81 8.72 -14.45
N PHE A 167 4.78 7.99 -13.33
CA PHE A 167 5.92 7.19 -12.86
C PHE A 167 5.80 5.77 -13.39
N ASP A 168 6.96 5.13 -13.55
CA ASP A 168 7.03 3.70 -13.81
C ASP A 168 6.83 2.95 -12.49
N VAL A 169 6.32 1.71 -12.55
CA VAL A 169 6.13 0.87 -11.37
C VAL A 169 6.72 -0.53 -11.61
N PHE A 170 7.49 -1.02 -10.64
CA PHE A 170 8.01 -2.38 -10.62
C PHE A 170 7.54 -3.11 -9.36
N TYR A 171 6.94 -4.28 -9.55
CA TYR A 171 6.51 -5.16 -8.45
C TYR A 171 7.38 -6.41 -8.43
N SER A 172 8.21 -6.55 -7.39
CA SER A 172 8.95 -7.78 -7.16
C SER A 172 8.13 -8.78 -6.36
N ASN A 173 7.93 -9.97 -6.92
CA ASN A 173 7.50 -11.15 -6.18
C ASN A 173 8.60 -12.22 -6.13
N ALA A 174 9.86 -11.85 -6.40
CA ALA A 174 10.98 -12.78 -6.48
C ALA A 174 11.98 -12.56 -5.33
N VAL A 175 12.59 -13.64 -4.87
CA VAL A 175 13.75 -13.60 -3.97
C VAL A 175 15.00 -13.68 -4.85
N LEU A 176 15.66 -12.54 -5.08
CA LEU A 176 16.85 -12.47 -5.93
C LEU A 176 18.10 -13.02 -5.25
N ASP A 177 18.13 -13.00 -3.91
CA ASP A 177 19.25 -13.47 -3.11
C ASP A 177 18.73 -14.14 -1.83
N ALA A 178 19.10 -15.40 -1.63
CA ALA A 178 18.63 -16.22 -0.51
C ALA A 178 19.23 -15.81 0.85
N GLU A 179 20.35 -15.07 0.86
CA GLU A 179 20.94 -14.53 2.08
C GLU A 179 20.23 -13.26 2.56
N MET A 180 19.68 -12.49 1.62
CA MET A 180 19.01 -11.21 1.85
C MET A 180 17.49 -11.36 2.02
N SER A 181 17.09 -12.15 3.02
CA SER A 181 15.68 -12.44 3.30
C SER A 181 14.93 -11.31 4.02
N GLY A 182 13.59 -11.32 3.91
CA GLY A 182 12.71 -10.40 4.64
C GLY A 182 12.86 -8.96 4.14
N PHE A 183 12.94 -8.00 5.07
CA PHE A 183 13.04 -6.57 4.73
C PHE A 183 14.34 -6.23 3.97
N TRP A 184 15.35 -7.09 4.02
CA TRP A 184 16.63 -6.93 3.32
C TRP A 184 16.56 -7.17 1.80
N THR A 185 15.50 -7.83 1.29
CA THR A 185 15.36 -8.19 -0.13
C THR A 185 15.37 -6.98 -1.07
N LYS A 186 14.99 -5.80 -0.53
CA LYS A 186 14.94 -4.55 -1.28
C LYS A 186 16.31 -4.12 -1.83
N LEU A 187 17.41 -4.44 -1.14
CA LEU A 187 18.76 -4.03 -1.55
C LEU A 187 19.21 -4.71 -2.87
N PRO A 188 19.18 -6.06 -2.99
CA PRO A 188 19.44 -6.72 -4.27
C PRO A 188 18.53 -6.25 -5.41
N ILE A 189 17.24 -6.03 -5.14
CA ILE A 189 16.27 -5.55 -6.13
C ILE A 189 16.65 -4.16 -6.63
N LEU A 190 16.92 -3.21 -5.73
CA LEU A 190 17.30 -1.85 -6.10
C LEU A 190 18.59 -1.82 -6.90
N ARG A 191 19.61 -2.61 -6.51
CA ARG A 191 20.87 -2.70 -7.27
C ARG A 191 20.62 -3.24 -8.69
N ALA A 192 19.84 -4.31 -8.82
CA ALA A 192 19.54 -4.90 -10.11
C ALA A 192 18.81 -3.90 -11.03
N LEU A 193 17.80 -3.19 -10.49
CA LEU A 193 17.04 -2.19 -11.24
C LEU A 193 17.88 -0.97 -11.61
N MET A 194 18.76 -0.47 -10.73
CA MET A 194 19.69 0.61 -11.05
C MET A 194 20.52 0.30 -12.29
N LEU A 195 21.14 -0.88 -12.32
CA LEU A 195 22.00 -1.33 -13.42
C LEU A 195 21.23 -1.64 -14.70
N ALA A 196 20.00 -2.16 -14.58
CA ALA A 196 19.16 -2.51 -15.72
C ALA A 196 18.46 -1.31 -16.37
N HIS A 197 18.26 -0.22 -15.61
CA HIS A 197 17.53 0.97 -16.05
C HIS A 197 18.38 2.26 -15.95
N PRO A 198 19.43 2.44 -16.78
CA PRO A 198 20.24 3.66 -16.77
C PRO A 198 19.43 4.94 -17.04
N GLU A 199 18.30 4.84 -17.73
CA GLU A 199 17.36 5.94 -17.96
C GLU A 199 16.63 6.40 -16.70
N THR A 200 16.51 5.56 -15.67
CA THR A 200 15.84 5.94 -14.42
C THR A 200 16.76 6.85 -13.63
N GLU A 201 16.28 8.04 -13.24
CA GLU A 201 17.05 8.97 -12.41
C GLU A 201 16.87 8.69 -10.92
N LEU A 202 15.63 8.41 -10.51
CA LEU A 202 15.29 8.12 -9.12
C LEU A 202 14.52 6.80 -9.02
N LEU A 203 14.95 5.93 -8.11
CA LEU A 203 14.18 4.77 -7.69
C LEU A 203 13.49 5.14 -6.37
N TRP A 204 12.19 4.91 -6.27
CA TRP A 204 11.43 5.13 -5.04
C TRP A 204 10.98 3.79 -4.48
N TRP A 205 11.67 3.31 -3.46
CA TRP A 205 11.24 2.11 -2.74
C TRP A 205 10.02 2.44 -1.88
N VAL A 206 8.98 1.61 -1.98
CA VAL A 206 7.73 1.73 -1.22
C VAL A 206 7.31 0.36 -0.73
N ASP A 207 7.31 0.13 0.58
CA ASP A 207 6.92 -1.14 1.20
C ASP A 207 5.48 -1.53 0.82
N SER A 208 5.19 -2.83 0.86
CA SER A 208 3.88 -3.36 0.50
C SER A 208 2.74 -2.83 1.37
N ASP A 209 3.03 -2.49 2.63
CA ASP A 209 2.11 -1.97 3.64
C ASP A 209 2.15 -0.43 3.75
N VAL A 210 2.73 0.24 2.76
CA VAL A 210 2.60 1.69 2.53
C VAL A 210 1.49 1.95 1.51
N VAL A 211 0.57 2.85 1.84
CA VAL A 211 -0.55 3.28 0.99
C VAL A 211 -0.39 4.76 0.67
N PHE A 212 -0.44 5.13 -0.61
CA PHE A 212 -0.56 6.52 -1.02
C PHE A 212 -1.95 7.03 -0.67
N THR A 213 -2.03 8.08 0.14
CA THR A 213 -3.29 8.67 0.64
C THR A 213 -3.51 10.09 0.15
N ASP A 214 -2.50 10.75 -0.41
CA ASP A 214 -2.65 11.96 -1.22
C ASP A 214 -2.37 11.62 -2.70
N MET A 215 -3.41 11.51 -3.52
CA MET A 215 -3.26 11.18 -4.94
C MET A 215 -2.83 12.39 -5.79
N LEU A 216 -2.94 13.60 -5.26
CA LEU A 216 -2.61 14.85 -5.96
C LEU A 216 -1.18 15.33 -5.71
N PHE A 217 -0.61 15.02 -4.54
CA PHE A 217 0.72 15.47 -4.17
C PHE A 217 1.80 14.85 -5.04
N GLU A 218 2.68 15.69 -5.60
CA GLU A 218 3.91 15.27 -6.26
C GLU A 218 5.12 15.74 -5.42
N PRO A 219 6.12 14.86 -5.14
CA PRO A 219 7.29 15.26 -4.38
C PRO A 219 8.02 16.47 -5.00
N PRO A 220 8.57 17.39 -4.19
CA PRO A 220 9.22 18.61 -4.67
C PRO A 220 10.63 18.31 -5.18
N TRP A 221 10.75 17.71 -6.37
CA TRP A 221 12.02 17.21 -6.94
C TRP A 221 13.19 18.20 -6.91
N GLY A 222 12.90 19.49 -7.07
CA GLY A 222 13.91 20.56 -7.00
C GLY A 222 14.67 20.59 -5.67
N ASN A 223 14.01 20.27 -4.55
CA ASN A 223 14.62 20.22 -3.22
C ASN A 223 15.66 19.09 -3.11
N TYR A 224 15.56 18.07 -3.96
CA TYR A 224 16.40 16.87 -3.92
C TYR A 224 17.54 16.89 -4.93
N ALA A 225 17.69 17.96 -5.73
CA ALA A 225 18.68 18.03 -6.80
C ALA A 225 20.12 17.80 -6.31
N GLY A 226 20.46 18.27 -5.11
CA GLY A 226 21.79 18.08 -4.50
C GLY A 226 22.03 16.75 -3.80
N HIS A 227 21.00 15.91 -3.66
CA HIS A 227 20.98 14.72 -2.81
C HIS A 227 20.82 13.43 -3.63
N ASN A 228 21.30 12.32 -3.07
CA ASN A 228 21.23 11.00 -3.69
C ASN A 228 20.33 10.04 -2.90
N LEU A 229 20.09 10.30 -1.63
CA LEU A 229 19.12 9.59 -0.80
C LEU A 229 18.17 10.60 -0.18
N VAL A 230 16.87 10.34 -0.27
CA VAL A 230 15.82 11.09 0.44
C VAL A 230 15.06 10.09 1.28
N VAL A 231 15.08 10.28 2.59
CA VAL A 231 14.47 9.37 3.55
C VAL A 231 13.69 10.19 4.57
N PRO A 232 12.48 9.78 4.98
CA PRO A 232 11.74 10.46 6.03
C PRO A 232 12.53 10.41 7.33
N GLY A 233 12.70 11.54 8.01
CA GLY A 233 13.43 11.60 9.28
C GLY A 233 13.79 13.02 9.73
N TRP A 234 14.45 13.11 10.89
CA TRP A 234 14.88 14.38 11.48
C TRP A 234 16.35 14.34 11.92
N ASP A 235 17.10 15.42 11.68
CA ASP A 235 18.54 15.50 11.99
C ASP A 235 18.83 15.26 13.48
N ASP A 236 18.03 15.86 14.37
CA ASP A 236 18.17 15.68 15.82
C ASP A 236 17.93 14.22 16.24
N LYS A 237 16.97 13.53 15.62
CA LYS A 237 16.69 12.12 15.91
C LYS A 237 17.78 11.19 15.40
N VAL A 238 18.31 11.45 14.21
CA VAL A 238 19.35 10.62 13.59
C VAL A 238 20.71 10.88 14.23
N TYR A 239 21.19 12.12 14.23
CA TYR A 239 22.59 12.41 14.56
C TYR A 239 22.81 12.77 16.03
N ALA A 240 21.85 13.41 16.69
CA ALA A 240 21.98 13.74 18.12
C ALA A 240 21.50 12.58 19.00
N ALA A 241 20.24 12.16 18.84
CA ALA A 241 19.64 11.10 19.65
C ALA A 241 20.09 9.70 19.23
N LYS A 242 20.55 9.51 17.98
CA LYS A 242 20.91 8.20 17.40
C LYS A 242 19.78 7.18 17.50
N SER A 243 18.54 7.65 17.33
CA SER A 243 17.36 6.80 17.44
C SER A 243 17.25 5.89 16.21
N TRP A 244 16.99 4.61 16.43
CA TRP A 244 16.68 3.68 15.35
C TRP A 244 15.39 4.03 14.57
N LEU A 245 14.52 4.84 15.19
CA LEU A 245 13.31 5.42 14.58
C LEU A 245 13.54 6.84 14.05
N GLY A 246 14.78 7.32 14.00
CA GLY A 246 15.11 8.64 13.47
C GLY A 246 14.85 8.77 11.97
N ILE A 247 14.74 7.64 11.27
CA ILE A 247 14.23 7.54 9.90
C ILE A 247 13.18 6.44 9.76
N ASN A 248 12.53 6.37 8.59
CA ASN A 248 11.82 5.18 8.14
C ASN A 248 12.34 4.66 6.79
N ALA A 249 12.70 3.38 6.71
CA ALA A 249 13.24 2.77 5.48
C ALA A 249 12.17 2.05 4.63
N GLY A 250 10.88 2.27 4.92
CA GLY A 250 9.77 1.69 4.15
C GLY A 250 9.28 2.56 3.00
N SER A 251 9.68 3.83 2.95
CA SER A 251 9.42 4.71 1.81
C SER A 251 10.58 5.69 1.68
N PHE A 252 11.42 5.51 0.66
CA PHE A 252 12.59 6.37 0.42
C PHE A 252 12.93 6.43 -1.07
N ILE A 253 13.60 7.52 -1.46
CA ILE A 253 14.00 7.77 -2.84
C ILE A 253 15.52 7.72 -2.92
N ILE A 254 16.05 7.02 -3.92
CA ILE A 254 17.48 6.85 -4.13
C ILE A 254 17.85 7.10 -5.60
N ARG A 255 18.88 7.93 -5.83
CA ARG A 255 19.34 8.31 -7.17
C ARG A 255 20.10 7.18 -7.84
N ASN A 256 19.92 6.99 -9.14
CA ASN A 256 20.69 6.03 -9.93
C ASN A 256 22.09 6.59 -10.24
N CYS A 257 23.05 6.35 -9.34
CA CYS A 257 24.42 6.85 -9.43
C CYS A 257 25.41 5.95 -8.68
N GLN A 258 26.71 6.16 -8.90
CA GLN A 258 27.79 5.41 -8.27
C GLN A 258 27.69 5.47 -6.73
N TRP A 259 27.42 6.65 -6.17
CA TRP A 259 27.26 6.83 -4.72
C TRP A 259 26.20 5.90 -4.13
N SER A 260 25.10 5.69 -4.84
CA SER A 260 24.01 4.82 -4.39
C SER A 260 24.38 3.34 -4.45
N LEU A 261 25.14 2.91 -5.48
CA LEU A 261 25.69 1.56 -5.53
C LEU A 261 26.63 1.31 -4.36
N ASP A 262 27.51 2.28 -4.05
CA ASP A 262 28.44 2.20 -2.92
C ASP A 262 27.70 2.15 -1.57
N LEU A 263 26.61 2.90 -1.43
CA LEU A 263 25.75 2.87 -0.25
C LEU A 263 25.08 1.50 -0.10
N LEU A 264 24.49 0.96 -1.17
CA LEU A 264 23.84 -0.35 -1.15
C LEU A 264 24.83 -1.45 -0.74
N ASP A 265 26.07 -1.41 -1.25
CA ASP A 265 27.12 -2.36 -0.86
C ASP A 265 27.52 -2.22 0.61
N ALA A 266 27.60 -1.01 1.15
CA ALA A 266 27.88 -0.79 2.57
C ALA A 266 26.72 -1.26 3.47
N TRP A 267 25.49 -1.00 3.04
CA TRP A 267 24.27 -1.33 3.76
C TRP A 267 24.02 -2.83 3.81
N ALA A 268 24.25 -3.53 2.69
CA ALA A 268 23.99 -4.96 2.57
C ALA A 268 24.84 -5.84 3.49
N ARG A 269 25.99 -5.37 3.97
CA ARG A 269 26.90 -6.15 4.83
C ARG A 269 26.26 -6.67 6.11
N MET A 270 25.23 -5.99 6.60
CA MET A 270 24.53 -6.34 7.85
C MET A 270 23.29 -7.21 7.62
N GLY A 271 22.95 -7.48 6.35
CA GLY A 271 21.75 -8.20 5.94
C GLY A 271 21.81 -9.72 5.85
N PRO A 272 22.96 -10.41 5.66
CA PRO A 272 22.96 -11.86 5.45
C PRO A 272 22.39 -12.63 6.63
N ARG A 273 21.35 -13.44 6.38
CA ARG A 273 20.66 -14.23 7.41
C ARG A 273 21.61 -15.14 8.20
N GLY A 274 21.28 -15.39 9.47
CA GLY A 274 22.07 -16.25 10.36
C GLY A 274 22.98 -15.45 11.30
N PRO A 275 24.08 -16.06 11.78
CA PRO A 275 24.97 -15.47 12.79
C PRO A 275 25.40 -14.03 12.48
N VAL A 276 25.70 -13.71 11.22
CA VAL A 276 26.08 -12.35 10.79
C VAL A 276 25.01 -11.31 11.15
N ARG A 277 23.75 -11.51 10.71
CA ARG A 277 22.65 -10.59 11.00
C ARG A 277 22.37 -10.47 12.51
N TYR A 278 22.50 -11.56 13.27
CA TYR A 278 22.34 -11.53 14.73
C TYR A 278 23.43 -10.72 15.43
N GLU A 279 24.70 -10.91 15.06
CA GLU A 279 25.81 -10.13 15.65
C GLU A 279 25.72 -8.65 15.28
N TYR A 280 25.38 -8.32 14.03
CA TYR A 280 25.09 -6.94 13.68
C TYR A 280 23.91 -6.37 14.46
N GLY A 281 22.86 -7.17 14.74
CA GLY A 281 21.77 -6.76 15.61
C GLY A 281 22.25 -6.30 16.99
N LYS A 282 23.25 -6.99 17.58
CA LYS A 282 23.88 -6.57 18.85
C LYS A 282 24.69 -5.29 18.70
N VAL A 283 25.42 -5.11 17.59
CA VAL A 283 26.16 -3.88 17.30
C VAL A 283 25.21 -2.69 17.18
N LEU A 284 24.12 -2.85 16.43
CA LEU A 284 23.09 -1.82 16.25
C LEU A 284 22.41 -1.48 17.58
N GLY A 285 22.05 -2.48 18.39
CA GLY A 285 21.46 -2.26 19.71
C GLY A 285 22.37 -1.54 20.71
N LYS A 286 23.69 -1.64 20.56
CA LYS A 286 24.66 -0.87 21.37
C LYS A 286 24.84 0.56 20.87
N ALA A 287 24.72 0.77 19.56
CA ALA A 287 25.02 2.04 18.92
C ALA A 287 23.82 2.99 18.83
N LEU A 288 22.60 2.45 18.78
CA LEU A 288 21.37 3.19 18.56
C LEU A 288 20.51 3.21 19.82
N SER A 289 19.92 4.37 20.12
CA SER A 289 19.02 4.54 21.26
C SER A 289 17.68 3.84 21.02
N ASP A 290 17.12 3.30 22.11
CA ASP A 290 15.78 2.71 22.19
C ASP A 290 15.49 1.57 21.20
N ARG A 291 16.54 0.97 20.61
CA ARG A 291 16.42 -0.18 19.71
C ARG A 291 16.26 -1.48 20.51
N PRO A 292 15.16 -2.23 20.35
CA PRO A 292 15.00 -3.53 20.99
C PRO A 292 16.06 -4.55 20.54
N SER A 293 16.29 -5.57 21.38
CA SER A 293 17.27 -6.62 21.09
C SER A 293 16.70 -7.67 20.14
N TYR A 294 16.98 -7.55 18.86
CA TYR A 294 16.72 -8.55 17.82
C TYR A 294 17.73 -8.42 16.67
N GLU A 295 17.63 -9.32 15.68
CA GLU A 295 18.49 -9.34 14.50
C GLU A 295 18.56 -7.98 13.79
N ALA A 296 19.62 -7.72 13.03
CA ALA A 296 19.74 -6.49 12.25
C ALA A 296 18.59 -6.33 11.24
N ASP A 297 18.00 -5.13 11.23
CA ASP A 297 17.03 -4.65 10.25
C ASP A 297 17.66 -3.56 9.37
N ASP A 298 17.14 -3.41 8.16
CA ASP A 298 17.63 -2.48 7.16
C ASP A 298 17.55 -1.02 7.65
N GLN A 299 16.48 -0.64 8.33
CA GLN A 299 16.31 0.72 8.86
C GLN A 299 17.40 1.08 9.88
N SER A 300 17.58 0.24 10.90
CA SER A 300 18.61 0.45 11.92
C SER A 300 20.01 0.44 11.32
N ALA A 301 20.28 -0.43 10.35
CA ALA A 301 21.57 -0.45 9.65
C ALA A 301 21.84 0.85 8.89
N LEU A 302 20.82 1.43 8.24
CA LEU A 302 20.96 2.72 7.57
C LEU A 302 21.22 3.86 8.56
N VAL A 303 20.47 3.92 9.69
CA VAL A 303 20.75 4.89 10.76
C VAL A 303 22.20 4.75 11.23
N TYR A 304 22.65 3.52 11.48
CA TYR A 304 24.01 3.26 11.95
C TYR A 304 25.06 3.76 10.95
N LEU A 305 24.88 3.53 9.64
CA LEU A 305 25.78 4.06 8.61
C LEU A 305 25.79 5.59 8.60
N LEU A 306 24.63 6.23 8.68
CA LEU A 306 24.53 7.70 8.71
C LEU A 306 25.22 8.28 9.95
N VAL A 307 25.02 7.67 11.12
CA VAL A 307 25.61 8.12 12.39
C VAL A 307 27.12 7.91 12.42
N THR A 308 27.60 6.72 12.02
CA THR A 308 29.01 6.34 12.16
C THR A 308 29.89 6.78 11.00
N GLN A 309 29.30 7.05 9.84
CA GLN A 309 30.00 7.45 8.62
C GLN A 309 29.36 8.72 8.02
N ARG A 310 28.95 9.68 8.87
CA ARG A 310 28.31 10.94 8.44
C ARG A 310 29.11 11.67 7.35
N ALA A 311 30.43 11.74 7.49
CA ALA A 311 31.30 12.39 6.50
C ALA A 311 31.25 11.72 5.10
N ARG A 312 30.85 10.45 5.02
CA ARG A 312 30.74 9.71 3.77
C ARG A 312 29.35 9.81 3.14
N TRP A 313 28.30 9.79 3.97
CA TRP A 313 26.92 9.62 3.50
C TRP A 313 26.00 10.81 3.77
N GLY A 314 26.29 11.60 4.80
CA GLY A 314 25.42 12.64 5.33
C GLY A 314 25.11 13.74 4.32
N ASP A 315 26.13 14.29 3.65
CA ASP A 315 25.98 15.43 2.73
C ASP A 315 25.12 15.12 1.49
N LYS A 316 24.94 13.83 1.16
CA LYS A 316 24.09 13.37 0.06
C LYS A 316 22.77 12.76 0.52
N THR A 317 22.50 12.77 1.82
CA THR A 317 21.25 12.26 2.40
C THR A 317 20.38 13.42 2.86
N PHE A 318 19.19 13.54 2.29
CA PHE A 318 18.16 14.46 2.71
C PHE A 318 17.21 13.77 3.69
N LEU A 319 17.10 14.32 4.91
CA LEU A 319 16.12 13.88 5.90
C LEU A 319 14.83 14.70 5.70
N GLU A 320 13.83 14.07 5.07
CA GLU A 320 12.57 14.73 4.73
C GLU A 320 11.62 14.72 5.92
N SER A 321 11.14 15.92 6.29
CA SER A 321 10.18 16.11 7.38
C SER A 321 9.09 17.12 7.05
N SER A 322 9.08 17.68 5.83
CA SER A 322 8.13 18.73 5.42
C SER A 322 6.78 18.16 4.98
N TYR A 323 6.73 16.88 4.63
CA TYR A 323 5.50 16.15 4.30
C TYR A 323 5.65 14.67 4.70
N SER A 324 4.55 13.92 4.69
CA SER A 324 4.53 12.52 5.10
C SER A 324 5.06 11.59 4.00
N LEU A 325 6.37 11.61 3.73
CA LEU A 325 7.06 10.54 2.95
C LEU A 325 7.03 9.20 3.71
N HIS A 326 6.82 9.26 5.03
CA HIS A 326 6.32 8.21 5.89
C HIS A 326 5.29 8.81 6.87
N GLY A 327 4.10 8.24 6.95
CA GLY A 327 3.06 8.63 7.91
C GLY A 327 2.66 7.46 8.80
N PHE A 328 2.87 7.55 10.10
CA PHE A 328 2.57 6.46 11.02
C PHE A 328 1.06 6.27 11.19
N TRP A 329 0.55 5.11 10.75
CA TRP A 329 -0.88 4.87 10.56
C TRP A 329 -1.77 5.13 11.80
N LEU A 330 -1.30 4.81 13.01
CA LEU A 330 -2.08 5.01 14.23
C LEU A 330 -2.46 6.48 14.47
N GLY A 331 -1.64 7.43 14.04
CA GLY A 331 -1.94 8.86 14.16
C GLY A 331 -2.80 9.41 13.02
N ILE A 332 -3.14 8.58 12.03
CA ILE A 332 -3.72 9.02 10.76
C ILE A 332 -5.10 8.42 10.54
N VAL A 333 -5.24 7.10 10.65
CA VAL A 333 -6.42 6.38 10.11
C VAL A 333 -7.74 6.77 10.76
N ASP A 334 -7.70 7.23 12.01
CA ASP A 334 -8.90 7.64 12.75
C ASP A 334 -9.33 9.09 12.44
N ARG A 335 -8.49 9.85 11.71
CA ARG A 335 -8.74 11.25 11.31
C ARG A 335 -9.26 11.41 9.88
N TYR A 336 -9.40 10.35 9.10
CA TYR A 336 -9.80 10.47 7.69
C TYR A 336 -11.15 11.16 7.47
N GLU A 337 -12.14 10.93 8.34
CA GLU A 337 -13.43 11.61 8.26
C GLU A 337 -13.34 13.10 8.58
N GLU A 338 -12.40 13.51 9.45
CA GLU A 338 -12.08 14.93 9.73
C GLU A 338 -11.41 15.55 8.50
N MET A 339 -10.38 14.90 7.96
CA MET A 339 -9.67 15.34 6.76
C MET A 339 -10.61 15.53 5.55
N ARG A 340 -11.59 14.62 5.37
CA ARG A 340 -12.62 14.75 4.32
C ARG A 340 -13.54 15.95 4.51
N ARG A 341 -13.82 16.35 5.75
CA ARG A 341 -14.78 17.43 6.08
C ARG A 341 -14.16 18.81 5.95
N ASP A 342 -12.89 18.95 6.30
CA ASP A 342 -12.22 20.25 6.43
C ASP A 342 -11.86 20.91 5.09
N ALA A 343 -12.29 20.36 3.95
CA ALA A 343 -12.18 20.92 2.60
C ALA A 343 -10.78 21.42 2.19
N ALA A 344 -9.72 21.04 2.91
CA ALA A 344 -8.35 21.30 2.49
C ALA A 344 -8.07 20.39 1.29
N THR A 345 -7.78 21.02 0.15
CA THR A 345 -7.47 20.31 -1.08
C THR A 345 -6.35 19.29 -0.86
N PRO A 346 -6.50 18.03 -1.30
CA PRO A 346 -5.36 17.13 -1.42
C PRO A 346 -4.26 17.78 -2.29
N GLY A 347 -2.99 17.45 -2.08
CA GLY A 347 -1.86 18.07 -2.76
C GLY A 347 -0.93 18.89 -1.86
N VAL A 348 -1.15 18.89 -0.54
CA VAL A 348 -0.23 19.50 0.44
C VAL A 348 0.71 18.46 1.04
N GLY A 349 0.33 17.18 1.08
CA GLY A 349 1.16 16.06 1.57
C GLY A 349 1.55 16.09 3.06
N GLY A 350 1.25 17.18 3.78
CA GLY A 350 1.60 17.41 5.18
C GLY A 350 0.65 16.77 6.20
N GLU A 351 0.78 17.12 7.48
CA GLU A 351 0.02 16.49 8.59
C GLU A 351 -1.51 16.56 8.46
N ARG A 352 -2.02 17.51 7.67
CA ARG A 352 -3.45 17.69 7.37
C ARG A 352 -3.98 16.71 6.32
N TRP A 353 -3.13 16.28 5.38
CA TRP A 353 -3.47 15.28 4.37
C TRP A 353 -2.18 14.55 3.98
N PRO A 354 -1.89 13.40 4.62
CA PRO A 354 -0.58 12.76 4.48
C PRO A 354 -0.41 12.13 3.10
N LEU A 355 0.75 12.34 2.49
CA LEU A 355 1.10 11.68 1.22
C LEU A 355 1.00 10.16 1.34
N VAL A 356 1.65 9.57 2.34
CA VAL A 356 1.53 8.13 2.62
C VAL A 356 1.04 7.84 4.03
N THR A 357 0.29 6.74 4.13
CA THR A 357 -0.02 6.07 5.39
C THR A 357 0.69 4.72 5.41
N HIS A 358 1.59 4.53 6.37
CA HIS A 358 2.47 3.36 6.50
C HIS A 358 2.06 2.52 7.71
N PHE A 359 1.62 1.28 7.43
CA PHE A 359 1.13 0.31 8.41
C PHE A 359 2.25 -0.49 9.10
N VAL A 360 3.27 0.21 9.57
CA VAL A 360 4.39 -0.37 10.32
C VAL A 360 3.85 -1.28 11.44
N GLY A 361 4.33 -2.53 11.48
CA GLY A 361 3.97 -3.50 12.50
C GLY A 361 2.70 -4.32 12.23
N CYS A 362 1.94 -4.02 11.16
CA CYS A 362 0.68 -4.72 10.88
C CYS A 362 0.84 -6.08 10.18
N LYS A 363 1.92 -6.29 9.43
CA LYS A 363 2.27 -7.57 8.76
C LYS A 363 1.04 -8.24 8.11
N PRO A 364 0.45 -7.66 7.04
CA PRO A 364 -0.82 -8.10 6.47
C PRO A 364 -0.85 -9.59 6.07
N CYS A 365 0.32 -10.16 5.74
CA CYS A 365 0.46 -11.58 5.39
C CYS A 365 0.71 -12.52 6.57
N GLY A 366 0.61 -12.02 7.78
CA GLY A 366 0.94 -12.71 9.01
C GLY A 366 2.44 -12.67 9.34
N GLY A 367 2.79 -13.28 10.46
CA GLY A 367 4.15 -13.38 10.97
C GLY A 367 4.19 -13.33 12.49
N GLN A 368 5.19 -13.97 13.10
CA GLN A 368 5.34 -14.04 14.57
C GLN A 368 5.67 -12.68 15.22
N TYR A 369 5.92 -11.64 14.41
CA TYR A 369 6.39 -10.32 14.86
C TYR A 369 5.40 -9.18 14.53
N ALA A 370 4.11 -9.49 14.37
CA ALA A 370 3.09 -8.44 14.29
C ALA A 370 2.98 -7.70 15.63
N SER A 371 2.98 -6.36 15.59
CA SER A 371 2.94 -5.51 16.79
C SER A 371 1.52 -5.09 17.17
N TYR A 372 0.56 -5.30 16.28
CA TYR A 372 -0.82 -4.81 16.41
C TYR A 372 -1.81 -5.92 16.10
N GLU A 373 -3.03 -5.76 16.61
CA GLU A 373 -4.12 -6.69 16.33
C GLU A 373 -4.45 -6.71 14.82
N ALA A 374 -4.51 -7.92 14.25
CA ALA A 374 -4.73 -8.10 12.82
C ALA A 374 -6.04 -7.46 12.31
N SER A 375 -7.09 -7.46 13.14
CA SER A 375 -8.39 -6.85 12.82
C SER A 375 -8.28 -5.32 12.68
N ARG A 376 -7.59 -4.65 13.63
CA ARG A 376 -7.36 -3.21 13.62
C ARG A 376 -6.49 -2.79 12.44
N CYS A 377 -5.44 -3.55 12.17
CA CYS A 377 -4.59 -3.35 11.00
C CYS A 377 -5.36 -3.43 9.70
N ARG A 378 -6.16 -4.50 9.54
CA ARG A 378 -6.98 -4.70 8.35
C ARG A 378 -7.97 -3.57 8.14
N SER A 379 -8.75 -3.24 9.17
CA SER A 379 -9.72 -2.14 9.12
C SER A 379 -9.04 -0.82 8.78
N GLY A 380 -7.89 -0.52 9.41
CA GLY A 380 -7.10 0.67 9.09
C GLY A 380 -6.62 0.70 7.63
N MET A 381 -6.12 -0.42 7.12
CA MET A 381 -5.66 -0.54 5.73
C MET A 381 -6.81 -0.39 4.74
N GLU A 382 -7.95 -1.02 4.98
CA GLU A 382 -9.16 -0.88 4.16
C GLU A 382 -9.62 0.58 4.10
N ARG A 383 -9.65 1.26 5.25
CA ARG A 383 -9.99 2.69 5.34
C ARG A 383 -9.02 3.57 4.57
N ALA A 384 -7.71 3.33 4.70
CA ALA A 384 -6.69 4.09 3.97
C ALA A 384 -6.79 3.87 2.45
N LEU A 385 -7.02 2.62 2.03
CA LEU A 385 -7.22 2.28 0.63
C LEU A 385 -8.48 2.94 0.06
N ASN A 386 -9.59 2.93 0.79
CA ASN A 386 -10.83 3.60 0.37
C ASN A 386 -10.69 5.13 0.34
N PHE A 387 -10.00 5.70 1.33
CA PHE A 387 -9.72 7.15 1.39
C PHE A 387 -8.90 7.62 0.19
N ALA A 388 -7.94 6.82 -0.24
CA ALA A 388 -7.15 7.05 -1.44
C ALA A 388 -7.97 6.82 -2.72
N ASP A 389 -8.73 5.73 -2.79
CA ASP A 389 -9.51 5.34 -3.95
C ASP A 389 -10.67 6.31 -4.23
N ASP A 390 -11.23 6.95 -3.20
CA ASP A 390 -12.23 8.04 -3.37
C ASP A 390 -11.69 9.19 -4.23
N GLN A 391 -10.42 9.55 -4.11
CA GLN A 391 -9.81 10.59 -4.95
C GLN A 391 -9.72 10.17 -6.43
N ILE A 392 -9.62 8.86 -6.70
CA ILE A 392 -9.62 8.29 -8.05
C ILE A 392 -11.04 8.10 -8.57
N LEU A 393 -11.96 7.55 -7.77
CA LEU A 393 -13.34 7.29 -8.17
C LEU A 393 -14.11 8.57 -8.49
N ARG A 394 -13.82 9.67 -7.79
CA ARG A 394 -14.46 10.97 -8.03
C ARG A 394 -14.18 11.52 -9.42
N LEU A 395 -13.05 11.16 -10.03
CA LEU A 395 -12.77 11.41 -11.45
C LEU A 395 -13.90 10.92 -12.35
N TYR A 396 -14.47 9.77 -11.99
CA TYR A 396 -15.48 9.06 -12.76
C TYR A 396 -16.90 9.25 -12.20
N GLY A 397 -17.08 10.14 -11.22
CA GLY A 397 -18.40 10.43 -10.64
C GLY A 397 -18.86 9.44 -9.57
N PHE A 398 -17.94 8.69 -8.96
CA PHE A 398 -18.24 7.75 -7.87
C PHE A 398 -17.44 8.07 -6.60
N GLU A 399 -17.91 7.57 -5.46
CA GLU A 399 -17.12 7.47 -4.23
C GLU A 399 -17.64 6.28 -3.40
N HIS A 400 -16.84 5.78 -2.47
CA HIS A 400 -17.25 4.79 -1.48
C HIS A 400 -18.37 5.35 -0.58
N GLU A 401 -19.38 4.54 -0.27
CA GLU A 401 -20.50 4.95 0.61
C GLU A 401 -20.02 5.37 2.01
N SER A 402 -18.96 4.71 2.48
CA SER A 402 -18.16 5.10 3.65
C SER A 402 -16.77 4.49 3.53
N LEU A 403 -15.81 4.94 4.34
CA LEU A 403 -14.46 4.38 4.35
C LEU A 403 -14.39 2.92 4.83
N ASN A 404 -15.47 2.37 5.39
CA ASN A 404 -15.52 1.02 5.96
C ASN A 404 -16.18 -0.01 5.03
N THR A 405 -16.57 0.36 3.81
CA THR A 405 -17.22 -0.53 2.84
C THR A 405 -16.55 -0.45 1.49
N THR A 406 -16.70 -1.48 0.67
CA THR A 406 -16.27 -1.51 -0.74
C THR A 406 -17.38 -1.07 -1.69
N SER A 407 -18.61 -0.88 -1.20
CA SER A 407 -19.73 -0.36 -1.96
C SER A 407 -19.49 1.10 -2.35
N VAL A 408 -19.78 1.43 -3.61
CA VAL A 408 -19.66 2.77 -4.16
C VAL A 408 -21.02 3.34 -4.53
N ARG A 409 -21.14 4.66 -4.41
CA ARG A 409 -22.31 5.45 -4.82
C ARG A 409 -21.92 6.48 -5.87
N ARG A 410 -22.89 6.89 -6.67
CA ARG A 410 -22.74 8.03 -7.58
C ARG A 410 -22.73 9.33 -6.79
N VAL A 411 -21.82 10.24 -7.12
CA VAL A 411 -21.73 11.59 -6.51
C VAL A 411 -22.25 12.70 -7.41
N ARG A 412 -22.49 12.40 -8.70
CA ARG A 412 -23.09 13.32 -9.68
C ARG A 412 -23.96 12.57 -10.67
N ASN A 413 -24.91 13.28 -11.27
CA ASN A 413 -25.72 12.77 -12.37
C ASN A 413 -24.88 12.70 -13.66
N ASP A 414 -25.19 11.73 -14.53
CA ASP A 414 -24.59 11.68 -15.86
C ASP A 414 -25.06 12.89 -16.67
N THR A 415 -24.12 13.56 -17.33
CA THR A 415 -24.40 14.71 -18.20
C THR A 415 -24.31 14.30 -19.66
N GLY A 416 -25.07 14.96 -20.53
CA GLY A 416 -24.93 14.80 -22.00
C GLY A 416 -23.62 15.37 -22.56
N GLY A 417 -22.86 16.12 -21.73
CA GLY A 417 -21.56 16.71 -22.04
C GLY A 417 -20.52 16.28 -21.00
N PRO A 418 -19.91 15.10 -21.14
CA PRO A 418 -18.96 14.56 -20.14
C PRO A 418 -17.63 15.33 -20.07
N LEU A 419 -17.36 16.22 -21.05
CA LEU A 419 -16.18 17.07 -21.10
C LEU A 419 -16.39 18.46 -20.47
N ASP A 420 -17.63 18.79 -20.11
CA ASP A 420 -18.01 20.11 -19.56
C ASP A 420 -17.91 20.14 -18.02
N ALA A 421 -17.15 19.22 -17.42
CA ALA A 421 -17.02 19.13 -15.97
C ALA A 421 -16.10 20.24 -15.42
N ASP A 422 -16.64 21.08 -14.54
CA ASP A 422 -15.96 22.27 -13.97
C ASP A 422 -14.88 21.96 -12.90
N ASP A 423 -14.63 20.70 -12.57
CA ASP A 423 -13.67 20.34 -11.52
C ASP A 423 -12.23 20.32 -12.05
N VAL A 424 -11.61 21.50 -12.04
CA VAL A 424 -10.25 21.75 -12.58
C VAL A 424 -9.17 20.94 -11.86
N GLU A 425 -9.31 20.68 -10.56
CA GLU A 425 -8.32 19.91 -9.80
C GLU A 425 -8.42 18.41 -10.06
N ILE A 426 -9.64 17.88 -10.13
CA ILE A 426 -9.90 16.50 -10.59
C ILE A 426 -9.49 16.34 -12.07
N GLY A 427 -9.70 17.35 -12.90
CA GLY A 427 -9.25 17.37 -14.30
C GLY A 427 -7.73 17.21 -14.45
N ARG A 428 -6.92 17.69 -13.51
CA ARG A 428 -5.45 17.51 -13.51
C ARG A 428 -5.03 16.05 -13.33
N LEU A 429 -5.81 15.25 -12.59
CA LEU A 429 -5.57 13.82 -12.43
C LEU A 429 -5.93 13.05 -13.71
N LEU A 430 -6.95 13.49 -14.45
CA LEU A 430 -7.34 12.89 -15.75
C LEU A 430 -6.33 13.23 -16.86
N HIS A 431 -5.89 14.49 -16.90
CA HIS A 431 -5.05 15.03 -17.98
C HIS A 431 -3.87 15.82 -17.41
N PRO A 432 -2.90 15.16 -16.76
CA PRO A 432 -1.75 15.84 -16.21
C PRO A 432 -0.92 16.49 -17.31
N THR A 433 -0.54 17.76 -17.12
CA THR A 433 0.11 18.59 -18.15
C THR A 433 1.48 18.06 -18.58
N PHE A 434 2.18 17.33 -17.71
CA PHE A 434 3.46 16.70 -18.06
C PHE A 434 3.32 15.50 -19.02
N ARG A 435 2.10 14.98 -19.23
CA ARG A 435 1.82 13.97 -20.26
C ARG A 435 1.42 14.54 -21.61
N ALA A 436 1.28 15.87 -21.71
CA ALA A 436 1.02 16.50 -22.99
C ALA A 436 2.17 16.13 -23.96
N ALA A 437 1.83 15.47 -25.06
CA ALA A 437 2.80 15.16 -26.09
C ALA A 437 3.44 16.47 -26.54
N ARG A 438 4.78 16.56 -26.49
CA ARG A 438 5.46 17.63 -27.21
C ARG A 438 5.24 17.37 -28.69
N PRO A 439 4.79 18.35 -29.49
CA PRO A 439 4.77 18.19 -30.94
C PRO A 439 6.19 17.82 -31.39
N TRP A 440 6.26 16.74 -32.17
CA TRP A 440 7.48 16.16 -32.70
C TRP A 440 8.25 17.12 -33.60
#